data_AF-A0A6C0JQG3-F1
#
_entry.id   AF-A0A6C0JQG3-F1
#
_cell.length_a   1.000
_cell.length_b   1.000
_cell.length_c   1.000
_cell.angle_alpha   90.00
_cell.angle_beta   90.00
_cell.angle_gamma   90.00
#
_symmetry.space_group_name_H-M   'P 1'
#
loop_
_entity.id
_entity.type
_entity.pdbx_description
1 polymer ?
#
loop_
_entity_poly.entity_id
_entity_poly.type
_entity_poly.pdbx_seq_one_letter_code
_entity_poly.pdbx_strand_id
1 'polypeptide(L)'
;MSRLCYPKEIIGSKFENNNCYFLVQWHGYKNPTWEPEEHIAHRTDLINAHRDMLLIENLGMKTGGYIYCRVSSKQQSKYNEGHTSLDVQEQEILKHCDEKDINVIRVVKEAYSARNMDRLAGLQYLCDIASAGQTIYVYDISRFSRNAHHALNILEELNDRGISVHSVSENITYSNASGRNQFRLQLCASTYYSDLCSQKVKASIAFRRARGDHIGHTAYGYTTEVDEKTNIRVKVTSVPEMKVIEYIRQLSGHKNSVAIVADLIENGITFRGRKPTVSGVERIISRFDTDLKPPQANKKATKRRTYRRRAKEPY
;
A
#
# COMPACT_ATOMS: atom_id res chain seq x y z
N MET A 1 15.29 -30.94 14.29
CA MET A 1 14.60 -30.07 13.32
C MET A 1 15.53 -29.89 12.13
N SER A 2 15.17 -30.48 10.99
CA SER A 2 15.97 -30.44 9.77
C SER A 2 16.26 -28.99 9.38
N ARG A 3 17.54 -28.66 9.19
CA ARG A 3 17.92 -27.42 8.51
C ARG A 3 17.33 -27.53 7.11
N LEU A 4 16.22 -26.83 6.86
CA LEU A 4 15.62 -26.76 5.53
C LEU A 4 16.68 -26.25 4.57
N CYS A 5 17.07 -27.10 3.61
CA CYS A 5 17.97 -26.74 2.52
C CYS A 5 17.22 -25.73 1.65
N TYR A 6 17.57 -24.45 1.78
CA TYR A 6 16.88 -23.36 1.07
C TYR A 6 17.80 -22.75 0.00
N PRO A 7 17.36 -22.66 -1.26
CA PRO A 7 18.16 -22.07 -2.33
C PRO A 7 18.54 -20.62 -1.98
N LYS A 8 19.82 -20.29 -2.03
CA LYS A 8 20.31 -18.92 -1.81
C LYS A 8 20.27 -18.14 -3.12
N GLU A 9 20.91 -18.67 -4.15
CA GLU A 9 21.11 -18.03 -5.45
C GLU A 9 21.30 -19.11 -6.52
N ILE A 10 20.99 -18.78 -7.78
CA ILE A 10 21.28 -19.60 -8.94
C ILE A 10 22.46 -18.96 -9.66
N ILE A 11 23.51 -19.74 -9.91
CA ILE A 11 24.80 -19.27 -10.44
C ILE A 11 24.95 -19.63 -11.93
N GLY A 12 24.25 -20.66 -12.38
CA GLY A 12 24.40 -21.18 -13.73
C GLY A 12 23.20 -21.99 -14.17
N SER A 13 23.12 -22.27 -15.47
CA SER A 13 22.13 -23.18 -16.03
C SER A 13 22.71 -23.95 -17.19
N LYS A 14 22.22 -25.17 -17.41
CA LYS A 14 22.53 -25.97 -18.60
C LYS A 14 21.28 -26.71 -19.05
N PHE A 15 21.28 -27.11 -20.32
CA PHE A 15 20.22 -27.91 -20.90
C PHE A 15 20.80 -29.25 -21.34
N GLU A 16 20.32 -30.35 -20.74
CA GLU A 16 20.78 -31.70 -21.01
C GLU A 16 19.57 -32.64 -21.06
N ASN A 17 19.53 -33.55 -22.04
CA ASN A 17 18.47 -34.56 -22.18
C ASN A 17 17.04 -33.97 -22.15
N ASN A 18 16.84 -32.83 -22.82
CA ASN A 18 15.56 -32.12 -22.87
C ASN A 18 15.07 -31.53 -21.52
N ASN A 19 15.95 -31.50 -20.51
CA ASN A 19 15.67 -30.96 -19.18
C ASN A 19 16.59 -29.78 -18.85
N CYS A 20 16.03 -28.78 -18.16
CA CYS A 20 16.77 -27.64 -17.66
C CYS A 20 17.32 -27.93 -16.25
N TYR A 21 18.62 -27.73 -16.08
CA TYR A 21 19.32 -27.83 -14.80
C TYR A 21 19.86 -26.46 -14.41
N PHE A 22 19.79 -26.15 -13.13
CA PHE A 22 20.31 -24.93 -12.53
C PHE A 22 21.42 -25.28 -11.53
N LEU A 23 22.51 -24.53 -11.56
CA LEU A 23 23.58 -24.61 -10.57
C LEU A 23 23.18 -23.74 -9.37
N VAL A 24 22.77 -24.37 -8.29
CA VAL A 24 22.18 -23.72 -7.12
C VAL A 24 23.18 -23.67 -5.99
N GLN A 25 23.38 -22.48 -5.42
CA GLN A 25 24.08 -22.30 -4.17
C GLN A 25 23.08 -22.32 -3.02
N TRP A 26 23.33 -23.17 -2.02
CA TRP A 26 22.43 -23.38 -0.89
C TRP A 26 22.90 -22.65 0.36
N HIS A 27 21.95 -22.29 1.22
CA HIS A 27 22.28 -21.74 2.54
C HIS A 27 23.04 -22.78 3.38
N GLY A 28 24.26 -22.43 3.82
CA GLY A 28 25.07 -23.28 4.70
C GLY A 28 25.90 -24.37 4.01
N TYR A 29 25.88 -24.45 2.67
CA TYR A 29 26.70 -25.37 1.89
C TYR A 29 27.87 -24.61 1.24
N LYS A 30 29.07 -25.21 1.21
CA LYS A 30 30.25 -24.58 0.60
C LYS A 30 30.23 -24.58 -0.92
N ASN A 31 29.69 -25.64 -1.52
CA ASN A 31 29.73 -25.85 -2.96
C ASN A 31 28.31 -25.87 -3.54
N PRO A 32 28.10 -25.27 -4.72
CA PRO A 32 26.82 -25.33 -5.41
C PRO A 32 26.59 -26.71 -6.04
N THR A 33 25.32 -27.08 -6.24
CA THR A 33 24.91 -28.35 -6.86
C THR A 33 24.01 -28.13 -8.08
N TRP A 34 24.08 -29.03 -9.06
CA TRP A 34 23.19 -29.01 -10.22
C TRP A 34 21.85 -29.65 -9.86
N GLU A 35 20.77 -28.89 -10.01
CA GLU A 35 19.42 -29.32 -9.68
C GLU A 35 18.49 -29.16 -10.90
N PRO A 36 17.60 -30.13 -11.16
CA PRO A 36 16.55 -29.96 -12.15
C PRO A 36 15.58 -28.85 -11.72
N GLU A 37 14.98 -28.15 -12.69
CA GLU A 37 14.02 -27.06 -12.44
C GLU A 37 12.90 -27.46 -11.48
N GLU A 38 12.43 -28.70 -11.56
CA GLU A 38 11.36 -29.24 -10.69
C GLU A 38 11.70 -29.13 -9.19
N HIS A 39 12.96 -29.32 -8.80
CA HIS A 39 13.39 -29.26 -7.40
C HIS A 39 13.37 -27.83 -6.83
N ILE A 40 13.51 -26.83 -7.69
CA ILE A 40 13.56 -25.42 -7.30
C ILE A 40 12.39 -24.60 -7.83
N ALA A 41 11.37 -25.24 -8.41
CA ALA A 41 10.21 -24.59 -9.01
C ALA A 41 9.44 -23.66 -8.04
N HIS A 42 9.53 -23.94 -6.74
CA HIS A 42 8.97 -23.09 -5.68
C HIS A 42 9.68 -21.74 -5.50
N ARG A 43 10.88 -21.56 -6.07
CA ARG A 43 11.66 -20.32 -6.14
C ARG A 43 11.66 -19.73 -7.54
N THR A 44 10.46 -19.44 -8.03
CA THR A 44 10.26 -18.80 -9.33
C THR A 44 10.94 -17.44 -9.42
N ASP A 45 11.11 -16.73 -8.29
CA ASP A 45 11.89 -15.50 -8.18
C ASP A 45 13.35 -15.70 -8.63
N LEU A 46 14.03 -16.73 -8.13
CA LEU A 46 15.43 -17.02 -8.50
C LEU A 46 15.56 -17.54 -9.93
N ILE A 47 14.65 -18.42 -10.35
CA ILE A 47 14.65 -18.97 -11.71
C ILE A 47 14.45 -17.83 -12.73
N ASN A 48 13.49 -16.95 -12.47
CA ASN A 48 13.21 -15.83 -13.37
C ASN A 48 14.35 -14.82 -13.38
N ALA A 49 14.96 -14.52 -12.22
CA ALA A 49 16.15 -13.67 -12.13
C ALA A 49 17.31 -14.22 -12.97
N HIS A 50 17.60 -15.53 -12.85
CA HIS A 50 18.66 -16.17 -13.61
C HIS A 50 18.38 -16.19 -15.12
N ARG A 51 17.14 -16.50 -15.52
CA ARG A 51 16.72 -16.47 -16.92
C ARG A 51 16.83 -15.06 -17.53
N ASP A 52 16.45 -14.03 -16.77
CA ASP A 52 16.61 -12.65 -17.19
C ASP A 52 18.09 -12.31 -17.42
N MET A 53 18.95 -12.70 -16.48
CA MET A 53 20.40 -12.48 -16.56
C MET A 53 20.99 -13.13 -17.83
N LEU A 54 20.63 -14.38 -18.14
CA LEU A 54 21.06 -15.03 -19.37
C LEU A 54 20.51 -14.35 -20.63
N LEU A 55 19.27 -13.86 -20.60
CA LEU A 55 18.67 -13.13 -21.71
C LEU A 55 19.46 -11.85 -21.99
N ILE A 56 19.88 -11.15 -20.94
CA ILE A 56 20.70 -9.94 -21.01
C ILE A 56 22.09 -10.25 -21.58
N GLU A 57 22.76 -11.29 -21.08
CA GLU A 57 24.07 -11.72 -21.56
C GLU A 57 24.01 -12.16 -23.04
N ASN A 58 23.05 -13.02 -23.40
CA ASN A 58 22.93 -13.59 -24.74
C ASN A 58 22.51 -12.56 -25.80
N LEU A 59 21.71 -11.56 -25.44
CA LEU A 59 21.33 -10.48 -26.35
C LEU A 59 22.44 -9.41 -26.48
N GLY A 60 23.56 -9.53 -25.75
CA GLY A 60 24.62 -8.52 -25.74
C GLY A 60 24.14 -7.15 -25.25
N MET A 61 23.02 -7.12 -24.52
CA MET A 61 22.28 -5.91 -24.17
C MET A 61 22.93 -5.21 -22.97
N LYS A 62 24.03 -4.50 -23.23
CA LYS A 62 24.68 -3.61 -22.26
C LYS A 62 23.79 -2.45 -21.81
N THR A 63 22.68 -2.19 -22.52
CA THR A 63 21.79 -1.04 -22.32
C THR A 63 20.33 -1.49 -22.33
N GLY A 64 19.88 -2.11 -21.24
CA GLY A 64 18.49 -2.51 -21.06
C GLY A 64 17.80 -1.74 -19.94
N GLY A 65 16.49 -1.57 -20.06
CA GLY A 65 15.64 -0.87 -19.10
C GLY A 65 14.75 -1.81 -18.31
N TYR A 66 14.62 -1.59 -17.00
CA TYR A 66 13.59 -2.19 -16.16
C TYR A 66 12.54 -1.15 -15.83
N ILE A 67 11.27 -1.52 -15.81
CA ILE A 67 10.17 -0.61 -15.45
C ILE A 67 9.61 -1.00 -14.09
N TYR A 68 9.50 -0.02 -13.20
CA TYR A 68 8.86 -0.17 -11.90
C TYR A 68 7.65 0.75 -11.75
N CYS A 69 6.47 0.13 -11.63
CA CYS A 69 5.20 0.84 -11.41
C CYS A 69 4.66 0.53 -10.01
N ARG A 70 4.19 1.58 -9.31
CA ARG A 70 3.68 1.42 -7.93
C ARG A 70 2.41 2.24 -7.69
N VAL A 71 1.48 1.72 -6.89
CA VAL A 71 0.31 2.48 -6.41
C VAL A 71 0.07 2.31 -4.92
N SER A 72 -0.56 3.32 -4.30
CA SER A 72 -0.71 3.40 -2.84
C SER A 72 -1.96 2.71 -2.26
N SER A 73 -2.90 2.30 -3.11
CA SER A 73 -4.06 1.50 -2.71
C SER A 73 -4.62 0.67 -3.88
N LYS A 74 -5.26 -0.47 -3.56
CA LYS A 74 -6.05 -1.27 -4.52
C LYS A 74 -7.30 -0.55 -5.06
N GLN A 75 -7.68 0.60 -4.50
CA GLN A 75 -8.82 1.39 -4.98
C GLN A 75 -8.43 2.36 -6.09
N GLN A 76 -7.19 2.87 -6.05
CA GLN A 76 -6.61 3.68 -7.13
C GLN A 76 -6.27 2.85 -8.39
N SER A 77 -6.35 1.52 -8.32
CA SER A 77 -6.21 0.65 -9.50
C SER A 77 -7.49 0.51 -10.33
N LYS A 78 -8.62 1.11 -9.89
CA LYS A 78 -9.89 1.07 -10.63
C LYS A 78 -10.25 2.46 -11.15
N TYR A 79 -9.83 2.74 -12.39
CA TYR A 79 -10.37 3.65 -13.42
C TYR A 79 -11.01 5.03 -13.09
N ASN A 80 -11.22 5.44 -11.83
CA ASN A 80 -12.06 6.60 -11.49
C ASN A 80 -11.34 7.74 -10.76
N GLU A 81 -10.05 7.59 -10.41
CA GLU A 81 -9.22 8.69 -9.93
C GLU A 81 -8.06 8.87 -10.91
N GLY A 82 -8.19 9.85 -11.79
CA GLY A 82 -7.30 10.08 -12.92
C GLY A 82 -5.81 10.18 -12.57
N HIS A 83 -5.01 9.85 -13.57
CA HIS A 83 -3.61 10.20 -13.79
C HIS A 83 -2.51 9.25 -13.30
N THR A 84 -2.75 8.29 -12.40
CA THR A 84 -1.62 7.48 -11.86
C THR A 84 -1.95 6.00 -11.59
N SER A 85 -2.84 5.38 -12.36
CA SER A 85 -3.00 3.92 -12.33
C SER A 85 -1.69 3.22 -12.75
N LEU A 86 -1.54 1.93 -12.39
CA LEU A 86 -0.35 1.16 -12.78
C LEU A 86 -0.18 1.07 -14.31
N ASP A 87 -1.30 1.03 -15.04
CA ASP A 87 -1.29 0.91 -16.50
C ASP A 87 -0.95 2.23 -17.18
N VAL A 88 -1.41 3.37 -16.65
CA VAL A 88 -1.00 4.69 -17.15
C VAL A 88 0.50 4.90 -16.90
N GLN A 89 0.99 4.53 -15.72
CA GLN A 89 2.42 4.62 -15.41
C GLN A 89 3.25 3.78 -16.38
N GLU A 90 2.85 2.52 -16.62
CA GLU A 90 3.53 1.63 -17.55
C GLU A 90 3.51 2.19 -18.98
N GLN A 91 2.36 2.64 -19.48
CA GLN A 91 2.24 3.19 -20.84
C GLN A 91 3.14 4.40 -21.06
N GLU A 92 3.18 5.35 -20.12
CA GLU A 92 4.04 6.54 -20.25
C GLU A 92 5.53 6.17 -20.23
N ILE A 93 5.93 5.20 -19.40
CA ILE A 93 7.33 4.75 -19.36
C ILE A 93 7.68 3.94 -20.62
N LEU A 94 6.78 3.07 -21.10
CA LEU A 94 6.98 2.32 -22.34
C LEU A 94 7.13 3.25 -23.53
N LYS A 95 6.27 4.29 -23.62
CA LYS A 95 6.38 5.32 -24.65
C LYS A 95 7.72 6.04 -24.58
N HIS A 96 8.18 6.42 -23.39
CA HIS A 96 9.51 7.01 -23.20
C HIS A 96 10.65 6.07 -23.63
N CYS A 97 10.51 4.77 -23.36
CA CYS A 97 11.49 3.77 -23.77
C CYS A 97 11.53 3.63 -25.29
N ASP A 98 10.36 3.57 -25.94
CA ASP A 98 10.21 3.48 -27.40
C ASP A 98 10.80 4.71 -28.10
N GLU A 99 10.50 5.92 -27.61
CA GLU A 99 11.05 7.19 -28.14
C GLU A 99 12.58 7.29 -28.07
N LYS A 100 13.22 6.52 -27.19
CA LYS A 100 14.68 6.54 -26.96
C LYS A 100 15.36 5.23 -27.37
N ASP A 101 14.66 4.35 -28.08
CA ASP A 101 15.15 3.03 -28.50
C ASP A 101 15.70 2.18 -27.33
N ILE A 102 15.08 2.30 -26.15
CA ILE A 102 15.46 1.56 -24.95
C ILE A 102 14.78 0.19 -24.98
N ASN A 103 15.58 -0.88 -24.99
CA ASN A 103 15.03 -2.22 -24.85
C ASN A 103 14.57 -2.49 -23.41
N VAL A 104 13.26 -2.68 -23.23
CA VAL A 104 12.67 -3.01 -21.94
C VAL A 104 12.84 -4.50 -21.65
N ILE A 105 13.60 -4.83 -20.62
CA ILE A 105 13.86 -6.21 -20.19
C ILE A 105 12.65 -6.75 -19.42
N ARG A 106 12.13 -5.95 -18.48
CA ARG A 106 11.05 -6.39 -17.60
C ARG A 106 10.27 -5.23 -17.00
N VAL A 107 8.98 -5.48 -16.79
CA VAL A 107 8.07 -4.59 -16.06
C VAL A 107 7.64 -5.25 -14.76
N VAL A 108 7.75 -4.52 -13.64
CA VAL A 108 7.30 -4.95 -12.31
C VAL A 108 6.25 -3.97 -11.81
N LYS A 109 5.07 -4.49 -11.47
CA LYS A 109 3.93 -3.71 -10.96
C LYS A 109 3.65 -4.09 -9.50
N GLU A 110 3.61 -3.10 -8.61
CA GLU A 110 3.35 -3.32 -7.19
C GLU A 110 2.16 -2.49 -6.67
N ALA A 111 1.13 -3.18 -6.17
CA ALA A 111 -0.02 -2.55 -5.52
C ALA A 111 0.15 -2.59 -4.01
N TYR A 112 0.46 -1.44 -3.41
CA TYR A 112 0.68 -1.31 -1.99
C TYR A 112 -0.67 -1.36 -1.23
N SER A 113 -0.73 -2.22 -0.21
CA SER A 113 -1.77 -2.22 0.81
C SER A 113 -1.15 -1.66 2.09
N ALA A 114 -1.73 -0.60 2.65
CA ALA A 114 -1.27 0.07 3.87
C ALA A 114 -1.05 -0.86 5.10
N ARG A 115 -1.47 -2.13 5.01
CA ARG A 115 -1.39 -3.12 6.07
C ARG A 115 -0.06 -3.88 6.17
N ASN A 116 0.80 -3.87 5.14
CA ASN A 116 2.10 -4.55 5.16
C ASN A 116 3.19 -3.54 4.77
N MET A 117 3.87 -2.96 5.76
CA MET A 117 4.86 -1.90 5.57
C MET A 117 6.20 -2.38 4.98
N ASP A 118 6.43 -3.69 4.93
CA ASP A 118 7.77 -4.26 4.74
C ASP A 118 8.00 -4.99 3.40
N ARG A 119 7.18 -4.77 2.38
CA ARG A 119 7.33 -5.49 1.09
C ARG A 119 7.42 -4.55 -0.10
N LEU A 120 8.57 -3.88 -0.27
CA LEU A 120 9.08 -3.40 -1.56
C LEU A 120 9.69 -4.56 -2.37
N ALA A 121 9.03 -5.73 -2.37
CA ALA A 121 9.60 -6.95 -2.93
C ALA A 121 9.87 -6.80 -4.44
N GLY A 122 9.04 -6.02 -5.15
CA GLY A 122 9.22 -5.77 -6.58
C GLY A 122 10.39 -4.85 -6.90
N LEU A 123 10.59 -3.78 -6.12
CA LEU A 123 11.73 -2.89 -6.33
C LEU A 123 13.04 -3.57 -5.96
N GLN A 124 13.08 -4.29 -4.83
CA GLN A 124 14.26 -5.04 -4.42
C GLN A 124 14.62 -6.08 -5.48
N TYR A 125 13.63 -6.82 -6.00
CA TYR A 125 13.85 -7.76 -7.10
C TYR A 125 14.54 -7.10 -8.30
N LEU A 126 14.08 -5.91 -8.73
CA LEU A 126 14.72 -5.18 -9.82
C LEU A 126 16.14 -4.72 -9.47
N CYS A 127 16.37 -4.30 -8.23
CA CYS A 127 17.71 -3.93 -7.75
C CYS A 127 18.66 -5.14 -7.77
N ASP A 128 18.17 -6.34 -7.47
CA ASP A 128 18.98 -7.56 -7.41
C ASP A 128 19.39 -8.04 -8.81
N ILE A 129 18.48 -7.98 -9.79
CA ILE A 129 18.74 -8.48 -11.15
C ILE A 129 19.44 -7.46 -12.07
N ALA A 130 19.34 -6.16 -11.77
CA ALA A 130 19.94 -5.13 -12.61
C ALA A 130 21.47 -5.17 -12.54
N SER A 131 22.10 -4.88 -13.68
CA SER A 131 23.54 -4.94 -13.90
C SER A 131 24.08 -3.61 -14.42
N ALA A 132 25.39 -3.42 -14.32
CA ALA A 132 26.06 -2.19 -14.78
C ALA A 132 25.69 -1.83 -16.23
N GLY A 133 25.37 -0.55 -16.48
CA GLY A 133 24.92 -0.05 -17.79
C GLY A 133 23.40 -0.09 -18.00
N GLN A 134 22.66 -0.74 -17.10
CA GLN A 134 21.19 -0.80 -17.17
C GLN A 134 20.54 0.32 -16.35
N THR A 135 19.27 0.59 -16.65
CA THR A 135 18.50 1.65 -15.99
C THR A 135 17.18 1.14 -15.46
N ILE A 136 16.84 1.51 -14.22
CA ILE A 136 15.50 1.29 -13.65
C ILE A 136 14.68 2.57 -13.87
N TYR A 137 13.59 2.44 -14.61
CA TYR A 137 12.64 3.51 -14.93
C TYR A 137 11.46 3.48 -13.97
N VAL A 138 11.18 4.64 -13.39
CA VAL A 138 9.99 4.91 -12.57
C VAL A 138 9.19 6.05 -13.19
N TYR A 139 7.88 6.07 -12.93
CA TYR A 139 7.04 7.15 -13.44
C TYR A 139 7.41 8.50 -12.81
N ASP A 140 7.48 8.54 -11.48
CA ASP A 140 7.88 9.72 -10.71
C ASP A 140 8.80 9.30 -9.54
N ILE A 141 9.50 10.26 -8.93
CA ILE A 141 10.46 9.98 -7.85
C ILE A 141 9.76 9.39 -6.62
N SER A 142 8.49 9.73 -6.40
CA SER A 142 7.72 9.17 -5.30
C SER A 142 7.37 7.69 -5.51
N ARG A 143 7.40 7.16 -6.75
CA ARG A 143 7.25 5.72 -7.01
C ARG A 143 8.43 4.91 -6.55
N PHE A 144 9.63 5.47 -6.61
CA PHE A 144 10.86 4.79 -6.21
C PHE A 144 10.90 4.48 -4.70
N SER A 145 10.47 5.38 -3.82
CA SER A 145 10.37 5.06 -2.39
C SER A 145 9.39 5.96 -1.64
N ARG A 146 8.82 5.43 -0.55
CA ARG A 146 8.05 6.22 0.44
C ARG A 146 8.92 6.84 1.53
N ASN A 147 10.11 6.29 1.76
CA ASN A 147 11.05 6.79 2.75
C ASN A 147 12.28 7.33 2.01
N ALA A 148 12.45 8.64 2.03
CA ALA A 148 13.57 9.32 1.38
C ALA A 148 14.92 8.76 1.83
N HIS A 149 15.10 8.49 3.12
CA HIS A 149 16.36 7.94 3.63
C HIS A 149 16.65 6.56 3.04
N HIS A 150 15.65 5.68 2.99
CA HIS A 150 15.84 4.35 2.41
C HIS A 150 16.10 4.42 0.89
N ALA A 151 15.42 5.35 0.22
CA ALA A 151 15.61 5.59 -1.21
C ALA A 151 17.06 5.99 -1.53
N LEU A 152 17.64 6.91 -0.77
CA LEU A 152 19.01 7.37 -1.00
C LEU A 152 20.03 6.25 -0.86
N ASN A 153 19.87 5.36 0.11
CA ASN A 153 20.76 4.22 0.28
C ASN A 153 20.73 3.29 -0.95
N ILE A 154 19.53 2.96 -1.45
CA ILE A 154 19.37 2.13 -2.65
C ILE A 154 19.96 2.84 -3.87
N LEU A 155 19.74 4.15 -4.03
CA LEU A 155 20.26 4.91 -5.15
C LEU A 155 21.79 4.95 -5.19
N GLU A 156 22.46 5.13 -4.05
CA GLU A 156 23.92 5.04 -3.99
C GLU A 156 24.42 3.63 -4.30
N GLU A 157 23.80 2.59 -3.71
CA GLU A 157 24.19 1.21 -3.98
C GLU A 157 24.09 0.85 -5.47
N LEU A 158 22.97 1.24 -6.12
CA LEU A 158 22.77 1.03 -7.55
C LEU A 158 23.80 1.82 -8.37
N ASN A 159 24.05 3.07 -8.01
CA ASN A 159 25.02 3.91 -8.69
C ASN A 159 26.45 3.34 -8.60
N ASP A 160 26.85 2.83 -7.43
CA ASP A 160 28.15 2.17 -7.22
C ASP A 160 28.27 0.88 -8.05
N ARG A 161 27.16 0.20 -8.31
CA ARG A 161 27.05 -0.94 -9.23
C ARG A 161 26.96 -0.53 -10.71
N GLY A 162 26.99 0.77 -11.02
CA GLY A 162 26.86 1.29 -12.39
C GLY A 162 25.44 1.19 -12.97
N ILE A 163 24.42 1.05 -12.11
CA ILE A 163 23.00 0.98 -12.46
C ILE A 163 22.39 2.37 -12.26
N SER A 164 21.73 2.88 -13.30
CA SER A 164 21.05 4.18 -13.23
C SER A 164 19.59 4.04 -12.80
N VAL A 165 19.04 5.09 -12.19
CA VAL A 165 17.60 5.19 -11.95
C VAL A 165 17.06 6.43 -12.66
N HIS A 166 16.04 6.27 -13.49
CA HIS A 166 15.43 7.37 -14.25
C HIS A 166 13.98 7.58 -13.87
N SER A 167 13.63 8.84 -13.61
CA SER A 167 12.25 9.26 -13.40
C SER A 167 11.71 9.93 -14.65
N VAL A 168 10.68 9.34 -15.26
CA VAL A 168 10.12 9.79 -16.55
C VAL A 168 9.40 11.13 -16.44
N SER A 169 8.61 11.34 -15.39
CA SER A 169 7.83 12.57 -15.20
C SER A 169 8.70 13.80 -14.95
N GLU A 170 9.75 13.66 -14.14
CA GLU A 170 10.68 14.76 -13.87
C GLU A 170 11.81 14.83 -14.92
N ASN A 171 11.95 13.79 -15.75
CA ASN A 171 13.04 13.60 -16.71
C ASN A 171 14.43 13.73 -16.04
N ILE A 172 14.63 13.04 -14.93
CA ILE A 172 15.87 13.08 -14.13
C ILE A 172 16.45 11.68 -14.01
N THR A 173 17.76 11.55 -14.25
CA THR A 173 18.52 10.32 -14.02
C THR A 173 19.46 10.47 -12.84
N TYR A 174 19.45 9.49 -11.94
CA TYR A 174 20.47 9.28 -10.92
C TYR A 174 21.69 8.59 -11.56
N SER A 175 22.67 9.37 -12.03
CA SER A 175 23.89 8.82 -12.67
C SER A 175 25.14 9.69 -12.45
N ASN A 176 25.09 10.97 -12.79
CA ASN A 176 26.20 11.92 -12.62
C ASN A 176 25.95 12.86 -11.43
N ALA A 177 26.98 13.62 -11.01
CA ALA A 177 26.88 14.51 -9.85
C ALA A 177 25.69 15.49 -9.91
N SER A 178 25.40 16.03 -11.10
CA SER A 178 24.27 16.93 -11.32
C SER A 178 22.94 16.20 -11.16
N GLY A 179 22.77 15.07 -11.86
CA GLY A 179 21.58 14.23 -11.80
C GLY A 179 21.30 13.70 -10.38
N ARG A 180 22.35 13.26 -9.66
CA ARG A 180 22.26 12.85 -8.26
C ARG A 180 21.76 13.98 -7.36
N ASN A 181 22.31 15.19 -7.51
CA ASN A 181 21.87 16.34 -6.73
C ASN A 181 20.41 16.73 -7.05
N GLN A 182 20.04 16.76 -8.32
CA GLN A 182 18.68 17.09 -8.74
C GLN A 182 17.66 16.07 -8.21
N PHE A 183 17.99 14.78 -8.28
CA PHE A 183 17.14 13.71 -7.75
C PHE A 183 16.98 13.83 -6.23
N ARG A 184 18.08 14.10 -5.49
CA ARG A 184 18.05 14.33 -4.04
C ARG A 184 17.15 15.51 -3.66
N LEU A 185 17.26 16.62 -4.38
CA LEU A 185 16.41 17.80 -4.16
C LEU A 185 14.93 17.48 -4.37
N GLN A 186 14.60 16.76 -5.44
CA GLN A 186 13.22 16.36 -5.71
C GLN A 186 12.69 15.35 -4.69
N LEU A 187 13.51 14.41 -4.23
CA LEU A 187 13.16 13.48 -3.18
C LEU A 187 12.84 14.21 -1.86
N CYS A 188 13.67 15.20 -1.49
CA CYS A 188 13.42 16.08 -0.36
C CYS A 188 12.13 16.89 -0.54
N ALA A 189 11.90 17.46 -1.72
CA ALA A 189 10.69 18.22 -2.02
C ALA A 189 9.42 17.35 -1.90
N SER A 190 9.44 16.14 -2.49
CA SER A 190 8.34 15.18 -2.42
C SER A 190 8.00 14.81 -0.96
N THR A 191 9.03 14.55 -0.15
CA THR A 191 8.88 14.25 1.28
C THR A 191 8.26 15.43 2.03
N TYR A 192 8.78 16.64 1.79
CA TYR A 192 8.27 17.86 2.38
C TYR A 192 6.79 18.10 2.05
N TYR A 193 6.37 17.91 0.78
CA TYR A 193 4.97 18.04 0.39
C TYR A 193 4.07 17.00 1.08
N SER A 194 4.53 15.76 1.21
CA SER A 194 3.82 14.71 1.94
C SER A 194 3.62 15.06 3.41
N ASP A 195 4.65 15.59 4.06
CA ASP A 195 4.61 16.02 5.45
C ASP A 195 3.68 17.22 5.64
N LEU A 196 3.73 18.22 4.76
CA LEU A 196 2.82 19.36 4.77
C LEU A 196 1.35 18.92 4.62
N CYS A 197 1.06 18.01 3.69
CA CYS A 197 -0.29 17.46 3.53
C CYS A 197 -0.74 16.74 4.81
N SER A 198 0.13 15.94 5.40
CA SER A 198 -0.13 15.26 6.67
C SER A 198 -0.40 16.26 7.81
N GLN A 199 0.37 17.34 7.89
CA GLN A 199 0.15 18.42 8.87
C GLN A 199 -1.19 19.12 8.66
N LYS A 200 -1.55 19.46 7.41
CA LYS A 200 -2.83 20.09 7.07
C LYS A 200 -4.02 19.19 7.43
N VAL A 201 -3.95 17.89 7.14
CA VAL A 201 -4.99 16.92 7.49
C VAL A 201 -5.12 16.82 9.02
N LYS A 202 -4.01 16.70 9.75
CA LYS A 202 -4.01 16.68 11.22
C LYS A 202 -4.61 17.96 11.81
N ALA A 203 -4.22 19.13 11.29
CA ALA A 203 -4.75 20.42 11.72
C ALA A 203 -6.26 20.53 11.45
N SER A 204 -6.72 20.10 10.27
CA SER A 204 -8.15 20.04 9.92
C SER A 204 -8.92 19.11 10.86
N ILE A 205 -8.41 17.90 11.11
CA ILE A 205 -9.02 16.95 12.05
C ILE A 205 -9.07 17.54 13.47
N ALA A 206 -7.99 18.19 13.92
CA ALA A 206 -7.92 18.83 15.23
C ALA A 206 -8.93 19.97 15.36
N PHE A 207 -9.03 20.83 14.34
CA PHE A 207 -10.02 21.91 14.28
C PHE A 207 -11.45 21.37 14.33
N ARG A 208 -11.75 20.37 13.50
CA ARG A 208 -13.06 19.69 13.46
C ARG A 208 -13.42 19.06 14.81
N ARG A 209 -12.46 18.36 15.43
CA ARG A 209 -12.63 17.77 16.76
C ARG A 209 -12.87 18.85 17.82
N ALA A 210 -12.15 19.97 17.79
CA ALA A 210 -12.34 21.09 18.73
C ALA A 210 -13.71 21.77 18.56
N ARG A 211 -14.24 21.80 17.34
CA ARG A 211 -15.60 22.30 17.03
C ARG A 211 -16.71 21.31 17.43
N GLY A 212 -16.36 20.06 17.74
CA GLY A 212 -17.31 19.02 18.15
C GLY A 212 -17.73 18.06 17.04
N ASP A 213 -17.04 18.05 15.88
CA ASP A 213 -17.33 17.07 14.83
C ASP A 213 -17.00 15.64 15.30
N HIS A 214 -17.87 14.70 14.95
CA HIS A 214 -17.60 13.27 15.01
C HIS A 214 -16.61 12.87 13.90
N ILE A 215 -15.43 12.43 14.30
CA ILE A 215 -14.35 11.97 13.42
C ILE A 215 -14.28 10.45 13.43
N GLY A 216 -14.15 9.85 12.24
CA GLY A 216 -14.03 8.41 12.06
C GLY A 216 -15.37 7.72 11.78
N HIS A 217 -15.35 6.39 11.94
CA HIS A 217 -16.50 5.52 11.75
C HIS A 217 -17.34 5.42 13.02
N THR A 218 -18.66 5.43 12.83
CA THR A 218 -19.60 5.14 13.90
C THR A 218 -19.74 3.65 14.10
N ALA A 219 -19.85 3.25 15.37
CA ALA A 219 -20.20 1.89 15.72
C ALA A 219 -21.63 1.55 15.24
N TYR A 220 -21.92 0.25 15.08
CA TYR A 220 -23.25 -0.21 14.68
C TYR A 220 -24.31 0.26 15.71
N GLY A 221 -25.47 0.70 15.22
CA GLY A 221 -26.50 1.42 15.98
C GLY A 221 -26.48 2.94 15.78
N TYR A 222 -25.41 3.49 15.20
CA TYR A 222 -25.21 4.92 15.03
C TYR A 222 -24.79 5.27 13.61
N THR A 223 -25.26 6.42 13.15
CA THR A 223 -24.82 7.06 11.90
C THR A 223 -24.31 8.47 12.21
N THR A 224 -23.91 9.19 11.17
CA THR A 224 -23.56 10.61 11.28
C THR A 224 -24.45 11.45 10.40
N GLU A 225 -24.87 12.59 10.94
CA GLU A 225 -25.59 13.63 10.21
C GLU A 225 -24.85 14.95 10.37
N VAL A 226 -25.08 15.88 9.44
CA VAL A 226 -24.55 17.24 9.53
C VAL A 226 -25.67 18.12 10.06
N ASP A 227 -25.45 18.77 11.21
CA ASP A 227 -26.40 19.75 11.73
C ASP A 227 -26.43 20.97 10.81
N GLU A 228 -27.56 21.22 10.16
CA GLU A 228 -27.75 22.30 9.17
C GLU A 228 -27.45 23.69 9.74
N LYS A 229 -27.65 23.91 11.04
CA LYS A 229 -27.46 25.24 11.66
C LYS A 229 -26.01 25.53 11.99
N THR A 230 -25.25 24.50 12.35
CA THR A 230 -23.87 24.65 12.83
C THR A 230 -22.83 24.10 11.84
N ASN A 231 -23.28 23.36 10.82
CA ASN A 231 -22.48 22.61 9.87
C ASN A 231 -21.46 21.68 10.57
N ILE A 232 -21.86 21.12 11.72
CA ILE A 232 -21.08 20.19 12.55
C ILE A 232 -21.55 18.77 12.26
N ARG A 233 -20.61 17.86 12.03
CA ARG A 233 -20.91 16.43 11.86
C ARG A 233 -21.16 15.82 13.23
N VAL A 234 -22.39 15.39 13.53
CA VAL A 234 -22.75 14.80 14.82
C VAL A 234 -23.04 13.32 14.69
N LYS A 235 -22.78 12.56 15.76
CA LYS A 235 -23.16 11.14 15.86
C LYS A 235 -24.63 11.07 16.28
N VAL A 236 -25.45 10.41 15.48
CA VAL A 236 -26.88 10.22 15.73
C VAL A 236 -27.22 8.73 15.72
N THR A 237 -28.36 8.40 16.30
CA THR A 237 -28.82 7.01 16.42
C THR A 237 -29.49 6.56 15.13
N SER A 238 -29.11 5.40 14.61
CA SER A 238 -29.76 4.79 13.44
C SER A 238 -30.93 3.91 13.90
N VAL A 239 -32.17 4.34 13.65
CA VAL A 239 -33.38 3.61 14.08
C VAL A 239 -33.40 2.17 13.56
N PRO A 240 -33.09 1.88 12.28
CA PRO A 240 -33.05 0.49 11.79
C PRO A 240 -31.99 -0.36 12.48
N GLU A 241 -30.76 0.16 12.67
CA GLU A 241 -29.69 -0.60 13.34
C GLU A 241 -30.01 -0.80 14.83
N MET A 242 -30.67 0.16 15.47
CA MET A 242 -31.12 0.02 16.86
C MET A 242 -32.17 -1.07 17.05
N LYS A 243 -33.10 -1.25 16.10
CA LYS A 243 -34.06 -2.37 16.14
C LYS A 243 -33.34 -3.72 16.11
N VAL A 244 -32.29 -3.82 15.29
CA VAL A 244 -31.46 -5.04 15.22
C VAL A 244 -30.69 -5.26 16.52
N ILE A 245 -30.14 -4.20 17.12
CA ILE A 245 -29.46 -4.28 18.41
C ILE A 245 -30.41 -4.77 19.51
N GLU A 246 -31.64 -4.24 19.55
CA GLU A 246 -32.65 -4.66 20.51
C GLU A 246 -33.07 -6.12 20.28
N TYR A 247 -33.19 -6.54 19.03
CA TYR A 247 -33.46 -7.94 18.70
C TYR A 247 -32.34 -8.87 19.19
N ILE A 248 -31.08 -8.50 18.95
CA ILE A 248 -29.92 -9.25 19.46
C ILE A 248 -29.93 -9.28 20.99
N ARG A 249 -30.33 -8.19 21.66
CA ARG A 249 -30.42 -8.11 23.12
C ARG A 249 -31.43 -9.12 23.66
N GLN A 250 -32.61 -9.21 23.07
CA GLN A 250 -33.64 -10.18 23.46
C GLN A 250 -33.15 -11.63 23.31
N LEU A 251 -32.49 -11.95 22.20
CA LEU A 251 -31.95 -13.29 21.96
C LEU A 251 -30.77 -13.62 22.88
N SER A 252 -29.93 -12.65 23.24
CA SER A 252 -28.75 -12.87 24.08
C SER A 252 -29.05 -13.37 25.50
N GLY A 253 -30.28 -13.21 25.98
CA GLY A 253 -30.71 -13.75 27.28
C GLY A 253 -30.86 -15.28 27.30
N HIS A 254 -30.95 -15.93 26.13
CA HIS A 254 -31.23 -17.38 26.04
C HIS A 254 -30.53 -18.10 24.87
N LYS A 255 -29.86 -17.39 23.96
CA LYS A 255 -29.09 -17.95 22.84
C LYS A 255 -27.62 -17.52 22.91
N ASN A 256 -26.72 -18.44 22.51
CA ASN A 256 -25.32 -18.10 22.32
C ASN A 256 -25.10 -17.32 21.00
N SER A 257 -23.94 -16.70 20.84
CA SER A 257 -23.64 -15.83 19.69
C SER A 257 -23.69 -16.54 18.33
N VAL A 258 -23.43 -17.84 18.28
CA VAL A 258 -23.54 -18.65 17.04
C VAL A 258 -25.00 -18.82 16.63
N ALA A 259 -25.86 -19.18 17.59
CA ALA A 259 -27.29 -19.34 17.37
C ALA A 259 -27.97 -18.01 16.99
N ILE A 260 -27.52 -16.89 17.58
CA ILE A 260 -27.99 -15.55 17.20
C ILE A 260 -27.62 -15.24 15.73
N VAL A 261 -26.41 -15.56 15.29
CA VAL A 261 -26.01 -15.33 13.88
C VAL A 261 -26.86 -16.14 12.91
N ALA A 262 -27.13 -17.42 13.22
CA ALA A 262 -27.99 -18.26 12.39
C ALA A 262 -29.40 -17.66 12.24
N ASP A 263 -29.97 -17.22 13.36
CA ASP A 263 -31.30 -16.60 13.43
C ASP A 263 -31.35 -15.27 12.64
N LEU A 264 -30.32 -14.42 12.75
CA LEU A 264 -30.22 -13.20 11.94
C LEU A 264 -30.14 -13.48 10.43
N ILE A 265 -29.45 -14.57 10.03
CA ILE A 265 -29.33 -14.97 8.63
C ILE A 265 -30.67 -15.49 8.10
N GLU A 266 -31.37 -16.31 8.87
CA GLU A 266 -32.69 -16.85 8.52
C GLU A 266 -33.71 -15.72 8.32
N ASN A 267 -33.66 -14.70 9.16
CA ASN A 267 -34.51 -13.49 9.06
C ASN A 267 -34.01 -12.46 8.02
N GLY A 268 -32.95 -12.76 7.24
CA GLY A 268 -32.43 -11.88 6.20
C GLY A 268 -31.78 -10.58 6.71
N ILE A 269 -31.43 -10.51 7.99
CA ILE A 269 -30.85 -9.31 8.61
C ILE A 269 -29.36 -9.20 8.26
N THR A 270 -28.94 -8.02 7.82
CA THR A 270 -27.54 -7.74 7.47
C THR A 270 -26.96 -6.57 8.26
N PHE A 271 -25.64 -6.60 8.47
CA PHE A 271 -24.90 -5.50 9.08
C PHE A 271 -24.29 -4.63 7.99
N ARG A 272 -24.99 -3.56 7.60
CA ARG A 272 -24.57 -2.61 6.54
C ARG A 272 -24.25 -3.35 5.23
N GLY A 273 -25.15 -4.23 4.80
CA GLY A 273 -25.03 -5.02 3.56
C GLY A 273 -24.09 -6.23 3.67
N ARG A 274 -23.49 -6.50 4.83
CA ARG A 274 -22.67 -7.70 5.07
C ARG A 274 -23.41 -8.71 5.93
N LYS A 275 -23.15 -10.01 5.69
CA LYS A 275 -23.70 -11.07 6.53
C LYS A 275 -23.23 -10.91 7.99
N PRO A 276 -24.11 -11.15 8.98
CA PRO A 276 -23.74 -11.15 10.38
C PRO A 276 -22.60 -12.13 10.67
N THR A 277 -21.73 -11.79 11.62
CA THR A 277 -20.64 -12.66 12.08
C THR A 277 -20.68 -12.75 13.58
N VAL A 278 -20.15 -13.85 14.14
CA VAL A 278 -20.11 -14.07 15.60
C VAL A 278 -19.39 -12.91 16.30
N SER A 279 -18.20 -12.55 15.82
CA SER A 279 -17.44 -11.39 16.34
C SER A 279 -18.21 -10.06 16.22
N GLY A 280 -19.00 -9.88 15.17
CA GLY A 280 -19.86 -8.70 15.01
C GLY A 280 -20.96 -8.64 16.07
N VAL A 281 -21.61 -9.78 16.35
CA VAL A 281 -22.64 -9.92 17.38
C VAL A 281 -22.05 -9.74 18.78
N GLU A 282 -20.93 -10.40 19.09
CA GLU A 282 -20.24 -10.23 20.38
C GLU A 282 -19.83 -8.78 20.63
N ARG A 283 -19.35 -8.07 19.60
CA ARG A 283 -19.04 -6.64 19.71
C ARG A 283 -20.28 -5.80 20.02
N ILE A 284 -21.45 -6.17 19.53
CA ILE A 284 -22.72 -5.51 19.87
C ILE A 284 -23.10 -5.83 21.32
N ILE A 285 -23.03 -7.10 21.72
CA ILE A 285 -23.38 -7.56 23.08
C ILE A 285 -22.51 -6.88 24.13
N SER A 286 -21.19 -6.83 23.91
CA SER A 286 -20.24 -6.15 24.83
C SER A 286 -20.54 -4.66 25.07
N ARG A 287 -21.37 -4.04 24.20
CA ARG A 287 -21.73 -2.62 24.27
C ARG A 287 -23.09 -2.36 24.93
N PHE A 288 -23.83 -3.41 25.32
CA PHE A 288 -25.14 -3.25 25.93
C PHE A 288 -25.10 -2.45 27.23
N ASP A 289 -24.07 -2.64 28.05
CA ASP A 289 -23.93 -1.97 29.36
C ASP A 289 -23.23 -0.61 29.27
N THR A 290 -22.50 -0.33 28.18
CA THR A 290 -21.60 0.82 28.07
C THR A 290 -22.13 1.97 27.22
N ASP A 291 -23.00 1.73 26.22
CA ASP A 291 -23.32 2.74 25.19
C ASP A 291 -24.81 3.01 24.93
N LEU A 292 -25.75 2.21 25.43
CA LEU A 292 -27.17 2.33 25.05
C LEU A 292 -28.00 3.12 26.06
N LYS A 293 -27.69 4.41 26.23
CA LYS A 293 -28.70 5.33 26.80
C LYS A 293 -29.76 5.60 25.72
N PRO A 294 -31.07 5.44 26.03
CA PRO A 294 -32.15 5.76 25.09
C PRO A 294 -32.02 7.23 24.62
N PRO A 295 -32.52 7.57 23.42
CA PRO A 295 -32.37 8.91 22.86
C PRO A 295 -32.88 9.94 23.87
N GLN A 296 -31.97 10.70 24.48
CA GLN A 296 -32.38 11.85 25.28
C GLN A 296 -32.90 12.89 24.29
N ALA A 297 -34.21 13.15 24.34
CA ALA A 297 -34.81 14.30 23.69
C ALA A 297 -33.96 15.52 24.02
N ASN A 298 -33.50 16.22 22.98
CA ASN A 298 -32.46 17.23 23.05
C ASN A 298 -32.93 18.45 23.86
N LYS A 299 -32.92 18.35 25.20
CA LYS A 299 -33.18 19.44 26.14
C LYS A 299 -31.84 20.00 26.60
N LYS A 300 -31.25 20.90 25.80
CA LYS A 300 -30.55 22.11 26.26
C LYS A 300 -29.93 22.86 25.08
N ALA A 301 -30.74 23.77 24.54
CA ALA A 301 -30.21 25.06 24.16
C ALA A 301 -29.57 25.74 25.40
N THR A 302 -28.69 26.69 25.14
CA THR A 302 -28.05 27.63 26.08
C THR A 302 -26.95 27.10 27.01
N LYS A 303 -25.71 27.19 26.51
CA LYS A 303 -24.74 28.18 27.02
C LYS A 303 -23.67 28.44 25.94
N ARG A 304 -23.84 29.54 25.21
CA ARG A 304 -22.85 30.08 24.28
C ARG A 304 -21.61 30.50 25.08
N ARG A 305 -20.46 29.83 24.88
CA ARG A 305 -19.15 30.43 25.15
C ARG A 305 -18.78 31.21 23.89
N THR A 306 -18.97 32.52 23.94
CA THR A 306 -18.50 33.45 22.90
C THR A 306 -16.98 33.40 22.84
N TYR A 307 -16.42 32.75 21.83
CA TYR A 307 -15.01 32.89 21.50
C TYR A 307 -14.83 34.27 20.86
N ARG A 308 -14.61 35.30 21.70
CA ARG A 308 -14.32 36.66 21.26
C ARG A 308 -12.96 36.61 20.55
N ARG A 309 -12.94 36.66 19.22
CA ARG A 309 -11.74 36.92 18.42
C ARG A 309 -11.13 38.25 18.91
N ARG A 310 -10.05 38.20 19.69
CA ARG A 310 -9.13 39.33 19.77
C ARG A 310 -8.34 39.32 18.46
N ALA A 311 -8.78 40.13 17.50
CA ALA A 311 -7.92 40.58 16.42
C ALA A 311 -6.73 41.29 17.08
N LYS A 312 -5.52 40.75 16.92
CA LYS A 312 -4.30 41.54 17.11
C LYS A 312 -4.08 42.25 15.78
N GLU A 313 -4.09 43.57 15.81
CA GLU A 313 -3.68 44.41 14.67
C GLU A 313 -2.22 44.11 14.30
N PRO A 314 -1.87 44.15 13.00
CA PRO A 314 -0.49 44.04 12.57
C PRO A 314 0.27 45.35 12.83
N TYR A 315 1.42 45.25 13.49
CA TYR A 315 2.52 46.21 13.37
C TYR A 315 3.43 45.76 12.23
#